data_AF-A0A560CJU1-F1
#
_entry.id   AF-A0A560CJU1-F1
#
_cell.length_a   1.000
_cell.length_b   1.000
_cell.length_c   1.000
_cell.angle_alpha   90.00
_cell.angle_beta   90.00
_cell.angle_gamma   90.00
#
_symmetry.space_group_name_H-M   'P 1'
#
loop_
_entity.id
_entity.type
_entity.pdbx_description
1 polymer ?
#
loop_
_entity_poly.entity_id
_entity_poly.type
_entity_poly.pdbx_seq_one_letter_code
_entity_poly.pdbx_strand_id
1 'polypeptide(L)'
;MRAVKRPMNGTRALALHDLLLCNAAHNKSYIGRDVTYSQLEGAYPSTEVMVIRVDRAQVPASFIRQYLKTDIGYRQIQSTIRGITAHSYPSDVKLIEIPIPPVADTEREIWFATDDKMLVAGRCADAAKLLTAVAVALVEHLIDGRLSEADLIAAQKGLEAGNRDADRAILQSLRQGDAADAPPLIPDLDGLYALLDEPDEGSGP
;
A
#
# COMPACT_ATOMS: atom_id res chain seq x y z
N MET A 1 3.43 27.50 -10.24
CA MET A 1 3.53 26.02 -10.32
C MET A 1 3.24 25.57 -11.75
N ARG A 2 4.10 24.76 -12.37
CA ARG A 2 3.87 24.24 -13.72
C ARG A 2 2.92 23.05 -13.58
N ALA A 3 1.65 23.21 -13.93
CA ALA A 3 0.69 22.11 -13.91
C ALA A 3 1.07 21.09 -14.99
N VAL A 4 1.60 19.94 -14.57
CA VAL A 4 1.88 18.83 -15.48
C VAL A 4 0.53 18.19 -15.82
N LYS A 5 0.14 18.23 -17.10
CA LYS A 5 -1.08 17.58 -17.56
C LYS A 5 -0.94 16.06 -17.38
N ARG A 6 -1.94 15.45 -16.74
CA ARG A 6 -2.01 13.98 -16.62
C ARG A 6 -1.94 13.36 -18.03
N PRO A 7 -1.14 12.30 -18.24
CA PRO A 7 -1.11 11.60 -19.52
C PRO A 7 -2.54 11.16 -19.92
N MET A 8 -2.94 11.45 -21.16
CA MET A 8 -4.32 11.19 -21.64
C MET A 8 -4.71 9.71 -21.58
N ASN A 9 -3.74 8.81 -21.70
CA ASN A 9 -3.97 7.37 -21.60
C ASN A 9 -3.68 6.92 -20.16
N GLY A 10 -4.73 6.64 -19.39
CA GLY A 10 -4.66 6.09 -18.02
C GLY A 10 -4.01 4.72 -17.92
N THR A 11 -3.60 4.11 -19.04
CA THR A 11 -2.99 2.78 -19.11
C THR A 11 -1.70 2.62 -18.29
N ARG A 12 -1.00 3.72 -18.02
CA ARG A 12 0.24 3.75 -17.22
C ARG A 12 0.03 4.08 -15.74
N ALA A 13 -1.19 4.42 -15.34
CA ALA A 13 -1.49 4.58 -13.93
C ALA A 13 -1.48 3.20 -13.25
N LEU A 14 -1.15 3.20 -11.96
CA LEU A 14 -1.27 2.03 -11.11
C LEU A 14 -2.73 1.56 -11.06
N ALA A 15 -2.89 0.25 -11.07
CA ALA A 15 -4.14 -0.44 -10.78
C ALA A 15 -3.94 -1.29 -9.54
N LEU A 16 -5.05 -1.65 -8.88
CA LEU A 16 -5.00 -2.59 -7.76
C LEU A 16 -4.30 -3.89 -8.18
N HIS A 17 -3.56 -4.48 -7.24
CA HIS A 17 -2.81 -5.73 -7.41
C HIS A 17 -1.59 -5.64 -8.35
N ASP A 18 -1.27 -4.44 -8.87
CA ASP A 18 0.02 -4.23 -9.52
C ASP A 18 1.17 -4.52 -8.55
N LEU A 19 2.24 -5.12 -9.06
CA LEU A 19 3.46 -5.32 -8.30
C LEU A 19 4.48 -4.24 -8.65
N LEU A 20 5.14 -3.68 -7.64
CA LEU A 20 6.15 -2.63 -7.82
C LEU A 20 7.54 -3.19 -7.53
N LEU A 21 8.46 -2.89 -8.43
CA LEU A 21 9.86 -3.32 -8.36
C LEU A 21 10.75 -2.10 -8.56
N CYS A 22 11.67 -1.87 -7.62
CA CYS A 22 12.76 -0.92 -7.84
C CYS A 22 13.66 -1.46 -8.96
N ASN A 23 13.78 -0.74 -10.07
CA ASN A 23 14.47 -1.20 -11.27
C ASN A 23 15.90 -0.63 -11.41
N ALA A 24 16.33 0.18 -10.45
CA ALA A 24 17.62 0.86 -10.45
C ALA A 24 18.12 1.08 -9.02
N ALA A 25 19.41 0.88 -8.77
CA ALA A 25 20.00 1.18 -7.47
C ALA A 25 21.52 1.36 -7.56
N HIS A 26 22.09 2.16 -6.66
CA HIS A 26 23.54 2.26 -6.51
C HIS A 26 24.21 0.92 -6.18
N ASN A 27 23.49 0.02 -5.50
CA ASN A 27 23.89 -1.36 -5.28
C ASN A 27 22.87 -2.30 -5.91
N LYS A 28 23.33 -3.09 -6.90
CA LYS A 28 22.49 -4.05 -7.63
C LYS A 28 21.75 -5.03 -6.71
N SER A 29 22.27 -5.33 -5.52
CA SER A 29 21.62 -6.25 -4.57
C SER A 29 20.30 -5.72 -4.02
N TYR A 30 19.99 -4.44 -4.19
CA TYR A 30 18.70 -3.87 -3.79
C TYR A 30 17.60 -4.10 -4.84
N ILE A 31 17.96 -4.27 -6.11
CA ILE A 31 16.98 -4.52 -7.19
C ILE A 31 16.40 -5.92 -7.01
N GLY A 32 15.07 -6.01 -6.91
CA GLY A 32 14.38 -7.28 -6.68
C GLY A 32 14.40 -7.80 -5.25
N ARG A 33 15.06 -7.11 -4.31
CA ARG A 33 15.11 -7.54 -2.92
C ARG A 33 13.75 -7.47 -2.24
N ASP A 34 12.95 -6.50 -2.65
CA ASP A 34 11.53 -6.44 -2.31
C ASP A 34 10.71 -6.25 -3.59
N VAL A 35 9.49 -6.79 -3.54
CA VAL A 35 8.46 -6.63 -4.56
C VAL A 35 7.22 -6.19 -3.81
N THR A 36 6.83 -4.94 -3.99
CA THR A 36 5.71 -4.35 -3.26
C THR A 36 4.41 -4.74 -3.94
N TYR A 37 3.41 -5.13 -3.15
CA TYR A 37 2.04 -5.31 -3.64
C TYR A 37 1.35 -3.95 -3.58
N SER A 38 0.78 -3.48 -4.69
CA SER A 38 0.12 -2.16 -4.71
C SER A 38 -1.36 -2.28 -4.40
N GLN A 39 -1.77 -1.52 -3.39
CA GLN A 39 -3.16 -1.24 -3.02
C GLN A 39 -3.64 0.12 -3.57
N LEU A 40 -2.83 0.79 -4.40
CA LEU A 40 -3.10 2.12 -4.92
C LEU A 40 -3.62 2.07 -6.35
N GLU A 41 -4.52 2.99 -6.67
CA GLU A 41 -5.02 3.18 -8.03
C GLU A 41 -4.76 4.62 -8.49
N GLY A 42 -4.51 4.80 -9.78
CA GLY A 42 -4.47 6.12 -10.42
C GLY A 42 -3.13 6.87 -10.28
N ALA A 43 -2.27 6.48 -9.33
CA ALA A 43 -0.92 7.02 -9.17
C ALA A 43 -0.01 6.66 -10.37
N TYR A 44 0.99 7.49 -10.66
CA TYR A 44 1.98 7.18 -11.69
C TYR A 44 3.30 6.82 -11.03
N PRO A 45 3.89 5.66 -11.36
CA PRO A 45 5.22 5.30 -10.87
C PRO A 45 6.27 6.26 -11.42
N SER A 46 7.34 6.47 -10.65
CA SER A 46 8.53 7.16 -11.17
C SER A 46 9.26 6.28 -12.19
N THR A 47 10.26 6.85 -12.89
CA THR A 47 11.08 6.09 -13.84
C THR A 47 11.86 4.94 -13.20
N GLU A 48 12.13 5.05 -11.89
CA GLU A 48 12.91 4.07 -11.12
C GLU A 48 12.03 2.97 -10.48
N VAL A 49 10.71 3.03 -10.71
CA VAL A 49 9.75 2.04 -10.22
C VAL A 49 9.12 1.34 -11.43
N MET A 50 9.47 0.08 -11.61
CA MET A 50 8.84 -0.78 -12.60
C MET A 50 7.53 -1.34 -12.05
N VAL A 51 6.50 -1.34 -12.91
CA VAL A 51 5.21 -1.96 -12.62
C VAL A 51 5.12 -3.28 -13.36
N ILE A 52 4.80 -4.34 -12.62
CA ILE A 52 4.49 -5.67 -13.16
C ILE A 52 2.99 -5.88 -12.98
N ARG A 53 2.25 -5.86 -14.10
CA ARG A 53 0.82 -6.12 -14.12
C ARG A 53 0.56 -7.57 -14.47
N VAL A 54 0.05 -8.32 -13.50
CA VAL A 54 -0.19 -9.77 -13.61
C VAL A 54 -1.51 -10.04 -14.33
N ASP A 55 -1.53 -11.03 -15.21
CA ASP A 55 -2.78 -11.56 -15.75
C ASP A 55 -3.48 -12.44 -14.70
N ARG A 56 -4.35 -11.80 -13.93
CA ARG A 56 -5.11 -12.41 -12.84
C ARG A 56 -6.20 -13.38 -13.31
N ALA A 57 -6.39 -13.61 -14.62
CA ALA A 57 -7.19 -14.75 -15.07
C ALA A 57 -6.45 -16.08 -14.91
N GLN A 58 -5.11 -16.05 -14.94
CA GLN A 58 -4.27 -17.23 -14.93
C GLN A 58 -3.74 -17.56 -13.53
N VAL A 59 -3.30 -16.54 -12.79
CA VAL A 59 -2.58 -16.69 -11.51
C VAL A 59 -2.79 -15.45 -10.63
N PRO A 60 -2.97 -15.59 -9.30
CA PRO A 60 -3.09 -14.43 -8.43
C PRO A 60 -1.77 -13.64 -8.36
N ALA A 61 -1.88 -12.32 -8.27
CA ALA A 61 -0.70 -11.44 -8.21
C ALA A 61 0.12 -11.67 -6.94
N SER A 62 -0.55 -12.05 -5.85
CA SER A 62 0.06 -12.39 -4.56
C SER A 62 1.01 -13.59 -4.66
N PHE A 63 0.67 -14.60 -5.48
CA PHE A 63 1.56 -15.71 -5.76
C PHE A 63 2.81 -15.27 -6.51
N ILE A 64 2.66 -14.47 -7.58
CA ILE A 64 3.80 -13.95 -8.35
C ILE A 64 4.73 -13.16 -7.45
N ARG A 65 4.18 -12.26 -6.62
CA ARG A 65 4.95 -11.51 -5.64
C ARG A 65 5.73 -12.44 -4.72
N GLN A 66 5.08 -13.45 -4.15
CA GLN A 66 5.72 -14.34 -3.21
C GLN A 66 6.83 -15.16 -3.86
N TYR A 67 6.59 -15.65 -5.09
CA TYR A 67 7.60 -16.33 -5.88
C TYR A 67 8.82 -15.45 -6.15
N LEU A 68 8.61 -14.21 -6.61
CA LEU A 68 9.70 -13.27 -6.91
C LEU A 68 10.54 -12.92 -5.67
N LYS A 69 9.96 -13.03 -4.47
CA LYS A 69 10.66 -12.84 -3.19
C LYS A 69 11.41 -14.07 -2.69
N THR A 70 11.23 -15.24 -3.31
CA THR A 70 12.08 -16.41 -3.01
C THR A 70 13.50 -16.19 -3.50
N ASP A 71 14.44 -16.98 -3.01
CA ASP A 71 15.83 -16.94 -3.49
C ASP A 71 15.94 -17.23 -5.00
N ILE A 72 15.07 -18.07 -5.55
CA ILE A 72 15.06 -18.41 -6.98
C ILE A 72 14.53 -17.22 -7.79
N GLY A 73 13.37 -16.68 -7.40
CA GLY A 73 12.79 -15.49 -8.04
C GLY A 73 13.73 -14.28 -7.97
N TYR A 74 14.34 -14.05 -6.82
CA TYR A 74 15.33 -12.99 -6.64
C TYR A 74 16.55 -13.18 -7.56
N ARG A 75 17.09 -14.39 -7.68
CA ARG A 75 18.21 -14.67 -8.60
C ARG A 75 17.82 -14.46 -10.07
N GLN A 76 16.59 -14.78 -10.45
CA GLN A 76 16.10 -14.47 -11.79
C GLN A 76 15.99 -12.96 -12.03
N ILE A 77 15.49 -12.17 -11.06
CA ILE A 77 15.51 -10.70 -11.18
C ILE A 77 16.96 -10.20 -11.31
N GLN A 78 17.87 -10.70 -10.48
CA GLN A 78 19.27 -10.31 -10.50
C GLN A 78 19.95 -10.60 -11.84
N SER A 79 19.57 -11.69 -12.53
CA SER A 79 20.13 -12.01 -13.86
C SER A 79 19.65 -11.07 -14.96
N THR A 80 18.58 -10.30 -14.74
CA THR A 80 18.10 -9.26 -15.67
C THR A 80 18.90 -7.96 -15.58
N ILE A 81 19.68 -7.75 -14.53
CA ILE A 81 20.40 -6.49 -14.29
C ILE A 81 21.60 -6.39 -15.22
N ARG A 82 21.67 -5.31 -15.99
CA ARG A 82 22.76 -5.05 -16.93
C ARG A 82 23.29 -3.63 -16.79
N GLY A 83 24.46 -3.39 -17.39
CA GLY A 83 25.09 -2.08 -17.46
C GLY A 83 25.83 -1.64 -16.19
N ILE A 84 26.57 -0.55 -16.31
CA ILE A 84 27.43 -0.02 -15.24
C ILE A 84 26.65 0.63 -14.09
N THR A 85 25.46 1.17 -14.38
CA THR A 85 24.58 1.83 -13.41
C THR A 85 23.57 0.89 -12.75
N ALA A 86 23.66 -0.42 -13.00
CA ALA A 86 22.77 -1.45 -12.45
C ALA A 86 21.28 -1.14 -12.65
N HIS A 87 20.76 -1.40 -13.85
CA HIS A 87 19.33 -1.27 -14.15
C HIS A 87 18.75 -2.59 -14.69
N SER A 88 17.47 -2.83 -14.37
CA SER A 88 16.63 -3.85 -14.98
C SER A 88 15.59 -3.21 -15.89
N TYR A 89 15.44 -3.72 -17.11
CA TYR A 89 14.46 -3.23 -18.07
C TYR A 89 13.21 -4.13 -18.10
N PRO A 90 12.02 -3.57 -18.41
CA PRO A 90 10.79 -4.37 -18.51
C PRO A 90 10.89 -5.52 -19.51
N SER A 91 11.65 -5.35 -20.60
CA SER A 91 11.89 -6.40 -21.60
C SER A 91 12.61 -7.61 -21.04
N ASP A 92 13.52 -7.43 -20.08
CA ASP A 92 14.26 -8.51 -19.45
C ASP A 92 13.45 -9.15 -18.31
N VAL A 93 12.81 -8.33 -17.48
CA VAL A 93 11.96 -8.81 -16.36
C VAL A 93 10.78 -9.64 -16.88
N LYS A 94 10.25 -9.34 -18.07
CA LYS A 94 9.21 -10.13 -18.73
C LYS A 94 9.64 -11.57 -19.07
N LEU A 95 10.94 -11.86 -19.13
CA LEU A 95 11.48 -13.19 -19.44
C LEU A 95 11.65 -14.07 -18.21
N ILE A 96 11.39 -13.56 -17.00
CA ILE A 96 11.46 -14.35 -15.77
C ILE A 96 10.44 -15.50 -15.87
N GLU A 97 10.92 -16.71 -15.63
CA GLU A 97 10.09 -17.89 -15.64
C GLU A 97 9.37 -18.03 -14.30
N ILE A 98 8.05 -18.14 -14.35
CA ILE A 98 7.21 -18.33 -13.18
C ILE A 98 6.71 -19.78 -13.18
N PRO A 99 7.05 -20.60 -12.17
CA PRO A 99 6.46 -21.92 -12.03
C PRO A 99 5.03 -21.78 -11.52
N ILE A 100 4.06 -22.13 -12.36
CA ILE A 100 2.65 -22.17 -11.97
C ILE A 100 2.36 -23.60 -11.48
N PRO A 101 2.05 -23.80 -10.18
CA PRO A 101 1.76 -25.12 -9.67
C PRO A 101 0.41 -25.63 -10.22
N PRO A 102 0.24 -26.96 -10.36
CA PRO A 102 -1.09 -27.53 -10.55
C PRO A 102 -1.89 -27.31 -9.26
N VAL A 103 -3.00 -26.57 -9.34
CA VAL A 103 -3.91 -26.30 -8.22
C VAL A 103 -5.24 -26.98 -8.51
N ALA A 104 -5.76 -27.74 -7.55
CA ALA A 104 -7.07 -28.36 -7.70
C ALA A 104 -8.17 -27.29 -7.82
N ASP A 105 -9.22 -27.56 -8.61
CA ASP A 105 -10.31 -26.59 -8.80
C ASP A 105 -10.95 -26.17 -7.46
N THR A 106 -11.00 -27.09 -6.49
CA THR A 106 -11.52 -26.84 -5.13
C THR A 106 -10.69 -25.86 -4.30
N GLU A 107 -9.40 -25.70 -4.62
CA GLU A 107 -8.48 -24.80 -3.90
C GLU A 107 -8.23 -23.50 -4.67
N ARG A 108 -8.65 -23.45 -5.94
CA ARG A 108 -8.45 -22.30 -6.82
C ARG A 108 -9.08 -21.03 -6.23
N GLU A 109 -10.31 -21.11 -5.74
CA GLU A 109 -10.99 -19.95 -5.14
C GLU A 109 -10.20 -19.36 -3.96
N ILE A 110 -9.74 -20.22 -3.04
CA ILE A 110 -8.93 -19.82 -1.88
C ILE A 110 -7.61 -19.19 -2.33
N TRP A 111 -6.97 -19.77 -3.36
CA TRP A 111 -5.73 -19.24 -3.90
C TRP A 111 -5.90 -17.83 -4.46
N PHE A 112 -6.97 -17.60 -5.24
CA PHE A 112 -7.26 -16.28 -5.80
C PHE A 112 -7.73 -15.26 -4.77
N ALA A 113 -8.48 -15.68 -3.75
CA ALA A 113 -8.91 -14.81 -2.63
C ALA A 113 -7.72 -14.24 -1.83
N THR A 114 -6.51 -14.80 -1.98
CA THR A 114 -5.30 -14.26 -1.34
C THR A 114 -4.96 -12.84 -1.84
N ASP A 115 -5.35 -12.48 -3.07
CA ASP A 115 -5.16 -11.12 -3.59
C ASP A 115 -5.94 -10.07 -2.79
N ASP A 116 -7.16 -10.38 -2.38
CA ASP A 116 -7.99 -9.46 -1.59
C ASP A 116 -7.45 -9.33 -0.17
N LYS A 117 -7.02 -10.45 0.43
CA LYS A 117 -6.31 -10.44 1.73
C LYS A 117 -5.05 -9.58 1.69
N MET A 118 -4.30 -9.62 0.58
CA MET A 118 -3.11 -8.78 0.40
C MET A 118 -3.45 -7.29 0.27
N LEU A 119 -4.58 -6.92 -0.36
CA LEU A 119 -5.05 -5.54 -0.39
C LEU A 119 -5.42 -5.04 1.01
N VAL A 120 -6.21 -5.82 1.76
CA VAL A 120 -6.60 -5.48 3.14
C VAL A 120 -5.37 -5.35 4.02
N ALA A 121 -4.43 -6.31 3.96
CA ALA A 121 -3.19 -6.25 4.72
C ALA A 121 -2.37 -4.98 4.42
N GLY A 122 -2.30 -4.56 3.14
CA GLY A 122 -1.66 -3.31 2.74
C GLY A 122 -2.34 -2.08 3.34
N ARG A 123 -3.68 -2.02 3.29
CA ARG A 123 -4.48 -0.93 3.88
C ARG A 123 -4.31 -0.88 5.40
N CYS A 124 -4.31 -2.02 6.10
CA CYS A 124 -4.06 -2.10 7.53
C CYS A 124 -2.67 -1.57 7.90
N ALA A 125 -1.65 -1.94 7.13
CA ALA A 125 -0.29 -1.46 7.36
C ALA A 125 -0.18 0.07 7.19
N ASP A 126 -0.87 0.65 6.22
CA ASP A 126 -0.90 2.10 6.01
C ASP A 126 -1.71 2.81 7.09
N ALA A 127 -2.89 2.28 7.46
CA ALA A 127 -3.70 2.79 8.54
C ALA A 127 -2.94 2.80 9.88
N ALA A 128 -2.19 1.73 10.20
CA ALA A 128 -1.38 1.66 11.41
C ALA A 128 -0.30 2.76 11.47
N LYS A 129 0.36 3.06 10.33
CA LYS A 129 1.32 4.16 10.25
C LYS A 129 0.64 5.52 10.44
N LEU A 130 -0.52 5.72 9.80
CA LEU A 130 -1.31 6.93 9.96
C LEU A 130 -1.76 7.13 11.40
N LEU A 131 -2.28 6.09 12.07
CA LEU A 131 -2.70 6.14 13.47
C LEU A 131 -1.53 6.44 14.42
N THR A 132 -0.34 5.93 14.11
CA THR A 132 0.88 6.30 14.86
C THR A 132 1.19 7.80 14.71
N ALA A 133 1.10 8.34 13.50
CA ALA A 133 1.31 9.76 13.26
C ALA A 133 0.22 10.63 13.92
N VAL A 134 -1.03 10.16 13.92
CA VAL A 134 -2.16 10.78 14.63
C VAL A 134 -1.87 10.84 16.12
N ALA A 135 -1.43 9.74 16.74
CA ALA A 135 -1.13 9.71 18.16
C ALA A 135 -0.08 10.76 18.55
N VAL A 136 0.97 10.91 17.73
CA VAL A 136 1.99 11.97 17.91
C VAL A 136 1.34 13.36 17.77
N ALA A 137 0.58 13.60 16.71
CA ALA A 137 -0.07 14.88 16.46
C ALA A 137 -1.05 15.29 17.56
N LEU A 138 -1.80 14.33 18.14
CA LEU A 138 -2.71 14.58 19.26
C LEU A 138 -1.96 15.07 20.50
N VAL A 139 -0.81 14.47 20.81
CA VAL A 139 0.05 14.90 21.93
C VAL A 139 0.58 16.32 21.68
N GLU A 140 1.02 16.62 20.47
CA GLU A 140 1.47 17.96 20.10
C GLU A 140 0.34 18.99 20.24
N HIS A 141 -0.88 18.66 19.79
CA HIS A 141 -2.03 19.56 19.91
C HIS A 141 -2.46 19.78 21.37
N LEU A 142 -2.32 18.78 22.24
CA LEU A 142 -2.52 18.94 23.69
C LEU A 142 -1.49 19.90 24.30
N ILE A 143 -0.21 19.73 23.96
CA ILE A 143 0.89 20.58 24.47
C ILE A 143 0.70 22.04 24.02
N ASP A 144 0.30 22.24 22.77
CA ASP A 144 0.06 23.57 22.20
C ASP A 144 -1.29 24.19 22.63
N GLY A 145 -2.12 23.46 23.37
CA GLY A 145 -3.45 23.90 23.79
C GLY A 145 -4.46 24.04 22.66
N ARG A 146 -4.19 23.44 21.49
CA ARG A 146 -5.12 23.39 20.33
C ARG A 146 -6.22 22.34 20.52
N LEU A 147 -5.99 21.40 21.43
CA LEU A 147 -6.93 20.37 21.86
C LEU A 147 -6.86 20.27 23.39
N SER A 148 -7.98 20.03 24.07
CA SER A 148 -7.99 19.79 25.52
C SER A 148 -8.12 18.31 25.86
N GLU A 149 -7.70 17.94 27.07
CA GLU A 149 -7.92 16.59 27.60
C GLU A 149 -9.42 16.24 27.67
N ALA A 150 -10.27 17.22 27.96
CA ALA A 150 -11.71 17.04 27.99
C ALA A 150 -12.29 16.65 26.61
N ASP A 151 -11.75 17.20 25.53
CA ASP A 151 -12.15 16.87 24.16
C ASP A 151 -11.82 15.41 23.83
N LEU A 152 -10.62 14.96 24.19
CA LEU A 152 -10.21 13.55 24.01
C LEU A 152 -11.05 12.59 24.85
N ILE A 153 -11.33 12.93 26.11
CA ILE A 153 -12.20 12.13 26.98
C ILE A 153 -13.61 12.03 26.39
N ALA A 154 -14.14 13.14 25.87
CA ALA A 154 -15.46 13.16 25.24
C ALA A 154 -15.50 12.31 23.97
N ALA A 155 -14.47 12.41 23.11
CA ALA A 155 -14.34 11.59 21.91
C ALA A 155 -14.24 10.09 22.25
N GLN A 156 -13.40 9.72 23.22
CA GLN A 156 -13.25 8.34 23.68
C GLN A 156 -14.57 7.76 24.21
N LYS A 157 -15.29 8.49 25.06
CA LYS A 157 -16.61 8.07 25.55
C LYS A 157 -17.64 7.94 24.43
N GLY A 158 -17.56 8.81 23.43
CA GLY A 158 -18.36 8.70 22.21
C GLY A 158 -18.12 7.38 21.50
N LEU A 159 -16.85 7.05 21.23
CA LEU A 159 -16.45 5.81 20.57
C LEU A 159 -16.97 4.57 21.31
N GLU A 160 -16.83 4.54 22.63
CA GLU A 160 -17.33 3.45 23.48
C GLU A 160 -18.86 3.30 23.43
N ALA A 161 -19.58 4.40 23.20
CA ALA A 161 -21.02 4.41 23.00
C ALA A 161 -21.45 4.17 21.54
N GLY A 162 -20.50 3.89 20.63
CA GLY A 162 -20.75 3.72 19.20
C GLY A 162 -20.99 5.02 18.42
N ASN A 163 -20.74 6.19 19.03
CA ASN A 163 -20.80 7.49 18.37
C ASN A 163 -19.40 7.98 17.99
N ARG A 164 -19.16 8.16 16.69
CA ARG A 164 -17.84 8.55 16.15
C ARG A 164 -17.71 10.04 15.85
N ASP A 165 -18.75 10.85 16.02
CA ASP A 165 -18.78 12.23 15.53
C ASP A 165 -17.66 13.09 16.09
N ALA A 166 -17.43 13.01 17.41
CA ALA A 166 -16.38 13.77 18.09
C ALA A 166 -14.96 13.31 17.67
N ASP A 167 -14.73 12.00 17.60
CA ASP A 167 -13.45 11.43 17.14
C ASP A 167 -13.18 11.83 15.69
N ARG A 168 -14.18 11.69 14.82
CA ARG A 168 -14.11 12.13 13.42
C ARG A 168 -13.77 13.60 13.29
N ALA A 169 -14.41 14.46 14.08
CA ALA A 169 -14.13 15.91 14.06
C ALA A 169 -12.68 16.20 14.46
N ILE A 170 -12.14 15.50 15.47
CA ILE A 170 -10.74 15.64 15.88
C ILE A 170 -9.81 15.19 14.75
N LEU A 171 -9.99 13.98 14.22
CA LEU A 171 -9.15 13.42 13.15
C LEU A 171 -9.20 14.28 11.87
N GLN A 172 -10.37 14.83 11.52
CA GLN A 172 -10.54 15.75 10.39
C GLN A 172 -9.82 17.09 10.59
N SER A 173 -9.51 17.48 11.82
CA SER A 173 -8.80 18.74 12.10
C SER A 173 -7.27 18.62 11.95
N LEU A 174 -6.72 17.40 12.06
CA LEU A 174 -5.28 17.15 12.00
C LEU A 174 -4.69 17.39 10.60
N ARG A 175 -3.48 17.96 10.55
CA ARG A 175 -2.76 18.35 9.33
C ARG A 175 -1.34 17.82 9.33
N GLN A 176 -0.75 17.65 8.13
CA GLN A 176 0.67 17.28 7.96
C GLN A 176 1.57 18.53 8.11
N GLY A 177 1.54 19.15 9.28
CA GLY A 177 2.28 20.37 9.62
C GLY A 177 1.39 21.60 9.86
N ASP A 178 2.02 22.72 10.20
CA ASP A 178 1.33 23.96 10.66
C ASP A 178 0.99 24.96 9.54
N ALA A 179 1.37 24.68 8.30
CA ALA A 179 1.05 25.57 7.18
C ALA A 179 -0.48 25.65 6.97
N ALA A 180 -0.98 26.83 6.59
CA ALA A 180 -2.42 27.03 6.40
C ALA A 180 -3.03 26.15 5.28
N ASP A 181 -2.21 25.73 4.33
CA ASP A 181 -2.53 24.84 3.21
C ASP A 181 -2.00 23.41 3.40
N ALA A 182 -1.52 23.06 4.61
CA ALA A 182 -1.05 21.72 4.89
C ALA A 182 -2.15 20.69 4.59
N PRO A 183 -1.83 19.56 3.95
CA PRO A 183 -2.82 18.55 3.64
C PRO A 183 -3.34 17.88 4.93
N PRO A 184 -4.55 17.28 4.90
CA PRO A 184 -5.04 16.47 6.01
C PRO A 184 -4.05 15.38 6.40
N LEU A 185 -3.91 15.12 7.70
CA LEU A 185 -3.09 14.01 8.17
C LEU A 185 -3.63 12.67 7.68
N ILE A 186 -4.96 12.50 7.71
CA ILE A 186 -5.68 11.37 7.14
C ILE A 186 -6.45 11.87 5.90
N PRO A 187 -5.99 11.56 4.68
CA PRO A 187 -6.66 12.01 3.45
C PRO A 187 -8.02 11.35 3.21
N ASP A 188 -8.17 10.08 3.59
CA ASP A 188 -9.38 9.28 3.46
C ASP A 188 -9.82 8.75 4.82
N LEU A 189 -10.63 9.56 5.52
CA LEU A 189 -11.13 9.20 6.85
C LEU A 189 -12.22 8.14 6.79
N ASP A 190 -13.05 8.15 5.74
CA ASP A 190 -14.08 7.13 5.54
C ASP A 190 -13.45 5.75 5.34
N GLY A 191 -12.41 5.66 4.51
CA GLY A 191 -11.65 4.44 4.32
C GLY A 191 -11.01 3.92 5.61
N LEU A 192 -10.54 4.81 6.50
CA LEU A 192 -10.01 4.41 7.80
C LEU A 192 -11.09 3.73 8.66
N TYR A 193 -12.27 4.33 8.81
CA TYR A 193 -13.33 3.71 9.63
C TYR A 193 -13.91 2.46 8.99
N ALA A 194 -14.06 2.43 7.66
CA ALA A 194 -14.48 1.23 6.96
C ALA A 194 -13.54 0.05 7.27
N LEU A 195 -12.23 0.31 7.33
CA LEU A 195 -11.23 -0.69 7.69
C LEU A 195 -11.30 -1.11 9.17
N LEU A 196 -11.60 -0.18 10.08
CA LEU A 196 -11.79 -0.49 11.51
C LEU A 196 -13.09 -1.26 11.78
N ASP A 197 -14.08 -1.14 10.89
CA ASP A 197 -15.36 -1.85 10.93
C ASP A 197 -15.30 -3.22 10.24
N GLU A 198 -14.23 -3.51 9.49
CA GLU A 198 -14.07 -4.84 8.89
C GLU A 198 -14.09 -5.89 10.02
N PRO A 199 -14.99 -6.89 9.94
CA PRO A 199 -15.06 -7.91 10.95
C PRO A 199 -13.73 -8.64 11.03
N ASP A 200 -13.29 -8.96 12.24
CA ASP A 200 -12.09 -9.77 12.44
C ASP A 200 -12.39 -11.20 11.96
N GLU A 201 -12.17 -11.46 10.67
CA GLU A 201 -12.23 -12.81 10.07
C GLU A 201 -11.10 -13.71 10.59
N GLY A 202 -10.31 -13.26 11.57
CA GLY A 202 -9.21 -13.98 12.22
C GLY A 202 -9.62 -15.07 13.22
N SER A 203 -10.90 -15.43 13.34
CA SER A 203 -11.36 -16.58 14.14
C SER A 203 -12.10 -17.62 13.28
N GLY A 204 -11.47 -18.07 12.19
CA GLY A 204 -11.77 -19.36 11.56
C GLY A 204 -10.91 -20.47 12.19
N PRO A 205 -11.41 -21.73 12.26
CA PRO A 205 -10.91 -22.79 13.14
C PRO A 205 -9.43 -23.18 12.96
#